data_AF-W7RMK8-F1
#
_entry.id   AF-W7RMK8-F1
#
_cell.length_a   1.000
_cell.length_b   1.000
_cell.length_c   1.000
_cell.angle_alpha   90.00
_cell.angle_beta   90.00
_cell.angle_gamma   90.00
#
_symmetry.space_group_name_H-M   'P 1'
#
loop_
_entity.id
_entity.type
_entity.pdbx_description
1 polymer ?
#
loop_
_entity_poly.entity_id
_entity_poly.type
_entity_poly.pdbx_seq_one_letter_code
_entity_poly.pdbx_strand_id
1 'polypeptide(L)' 'MWIITVFEENTYRMFEYTSKSEATIALNTFKQTALLSYTK' A
#
# COMPACT_ATOMS: atom_id res chain seq x y z
N MET A 1 7.63 5.94 7.40
CA MET A 1 6.40 5.12 7.39
C MET A 1 6.15 4.64 5.97
N TRP A 2 5.71 3.40 5.79
CA TRP A 2 5.42 2.84 4.47
C TRP A 2 3.91 2.89 4.25
N ILE A 3 3.48 3.40 3.11
CA ILE A 3 2.06 3.54 2.78
C ILE A 3 1.77 2.77 1.51
N ILE A 4 0.79 1.88 1.56
CA ILE A 4 0.21 1.26 0.36
C ILE A 4 -1.07 2.00 0.04
N THR A 5 -1.13 2.60 -1.15
CA THR A 5 -2.36 3.18 -1.68
C THR A 5 -2.96 2.23 -2.70
N VAL A 6 -4.14 1.71 -2.43
CA VAL A 6 -4.89 0.82 -3.33
C VAL A 6 -5.94 1.66 -4.05
N PHE A 7 -5.90 1.67 -5.37
CA PHE A 7 -6.86 2.40 -6.21
C PHE A 7 -8.03 1.50 -6.59
N GLU A 8 -9.24 2.00 -6.35
CA GLU A 8 -10.51 1.39 -6.74
C GLU A 8 -11.23 2.34 -7.70
N GLU A 9 -12.27 1.88 -8.41
CA GLU A 9 -12.89 2.64 -9.52
C GLU A 9 -13.27 4.08 -9.18
N ASN A 10 -13.69 4.36 -7.95
CA ASN A 10 -14.11 5.70 -7.52
C ASN A 10 -13.52 6.11 -6.17
N THR A 11 -12.54 5.37 -5.64
CA THR A 11 -11.97 5.65 -4.32
C THR A 11 -10.56 5.11 -4.21
N TYR A 12 -9.86 5.50 -3.15
CA TYR A 12 -8.58 4.92 -2.78
C TYR A 12 -8.56 4.58 -1.30
N ARG A 13 -7.82 3.54 -0.96
CA ARG A 13 -7.58 3.14 0.43
C ARG A 13 -6.10 3.21 0.72
N MET A 14 -5.75 3.73 1.88
CA MET A 14 -4.35 3.84 2.33
C MET A 14 -4.14 2.93 3.53
N PHE A 15 -3.07 2.16 3.49
CA PHE A 15 -2.64 1.29 4.57
C PHE A 15 -1.25 1.69 5.01
N GLU A 16 -1.09 1.95 6.30
CA GLU A 16 0.17 2.36 6.90
C GLU A 16 0.88 1.17 7.55
N TYR A 17 2.19 1.12 7.32
CA TYR A 17 3.08 0.08 7.82
C TYR A 17 4.34 0.71 8.40
N THR A 18 4.83 0.11 9.48
CA THR A 18 6.06 0.55 10.13
C THR A 18 7.28 0.05 9.36
N SER A 19 7.25 -1.20 8.88
CA SER A 19 8.36 -1.82 8.15
C SER A 19 8.13 -1.88 6.65
N LYS A 20 9.22 -1.73 5.89
CA LYS A 20 9.24 -1.98 4.43
C LYS A 20 8.85 -3.41 4.11
N SER A 21 9.34 -4.37 4.90
CA SER A 21 9.13 -5.79 4.65
C SER A 21 7.64 -6.16 4.74
N GLU A 22 6.97 -5.71 5.78
CA GLU A 22 5.53 -5.89 5.99
C GLU A 22 4.71 -5.27 4.86
N ALA A 23 5.04 -4.03 4.48
CA ALA A 23 4.37 -3.35 3.38
C ALA A 23 4.58 -4.07 2.04
N THR A 24 5.77 -4.65 1.81
CA THR A 24 6.07 -5.37 0.57
C THR A 24 5.30 -6.69 0.50
N ILE A 25 5.20 -7.42 1.62
CA ILE A 25 4.42 -8.66 1.70
C ILE A 25 2.93 -8.35 1.48
N ALA A 26 2.40 -7.32 2.15
CA ALA A 26 1.02 -6.89 1.98
C ALA A 26 0.71 -6.43 0.56
N LEU A 27 1.63 -5.71 -0.10
CA LEU A 27 1.46 -5.25 -1.49
C LEU A 27 1.16 -6.41 -2.44
N ASN A 28 1.86 -7.54 -2.27
CA ASN A 28 1.67 -8.73 -3.10
C ASN A 28 0.30 -9.41 -2.93
N THR A 29 -0.46 -9.06 -1.89
CA THR A 29 -1.80 -9.62 -1.65
C THR A 29 -2.90 -8.85 -2.37
N PHE A 30 -2.64 -7.60 -2.78
CA PHE A 30 -3.62 -6.79 -3.48
C PHE A 30 -3.66 -7.20 -4.97
N LYS A 31 -4.87 -7.44 -5.47
CA LYS A 31 -5.11 -7.76 -6.89
C LYS A 31 -5.37 -6.52 -7.73
N GLN A 32 -5.76 -5.43 -7.07
CA GLN A 32 -6.01 -4.12 -7.67
C GLN A 32 -4.69 -3.37 -7.90
N THR A 33 -4.76 -2.30 -8.69
CA THR A 33 -3.63 -1.38 -8.83
C THR A 33 -3.31 -0.75 -7.48
N ALA A 34 -2.13 -1.07 -6.95
CA ALA A 34 -1.66 -0.56 -5.68
C ALA A 34 -0.27 0.09 -5.83
N LEU A 35 -0.05 1.18 -5.11
CA LEU A 35 1.20 1.93 -5.08
C LEU A 35 1.82 1.86 -3.69
N LEU A 36 3.06 1.38 -3.61
CA LEU A 36 3.85 1.45 -2.39
C LEU A 36 4.65 2.75 -2.35
N SER A 37 4.44 3.55 -1.32
CA SER A 37 5.10 4.83 -1.07
C SER A 37 5.84 4.80 0.27
N TYR A 38 6.89 5.59 0.38
CA TYR A 38 7.61 5.81 1.64
C TYR A 38 7.46 7.27 2.04
N THR A 39 6.84 7.51 3.20
CA THR A 39 6.69 8.84 3.79
C THR A 39 7.68 8.98 4.93
N LYS A 40 8.43 10.09 4.94
CA LYS A 40 9.44 10.39 5.96
C LYS A 40 8.92 11.46 6.91
#